data_AF-A0A520UD61-F1
#
_entry.id   AF-A0A520UD61-F1
#
_cell.length_a   1.000
_cell.length_b   1.000
_cell.length_c   1.000
_cell.angle_alpha   90.00
_cell.angle_beta   90.00
_cell.angle_gamma   90.00
#
_symmetry.space_group_name_H-M   'P 1'
#
loop_
_entity.id
_entity.type
_entity.pdbx_description
1 polymer ?
#
loop_
_entity_poly.entity_id
_entity_poly.type
_entity_poly.pdbx_seq_one_letter_code
_entity_poly.pdbx_strand_id
1 'polypeptide(L)'
;MKTINKLFTLLFVFTAFISCKEDFLEETDFGIVAPTNVNATFNITQDNTGLVTITPTADGAVSFDVDYGDGSDPATGIAIGKHTKHTYTEGNHTVGIIANGMGGLKTAATVDLVVSFKAPQNLVVAITNSETISQQVDVVATADFATTFDVDPGVAGADAVSANIGETASYKYAEVGTYTITVTAKGGAIETT
;
A
#
# COMPACT_ATOMS: atom_id res chain seq x y z
N MET A 1 -44.20 -48.27 48.12
CA MET A 1 -43.37 -48.40 46.89
C MET A 1 -43.81 -47.51 45.73
N LYS A 2 -45.09 -47.10 45.58
CA LYS A 2 -45.52 -46.26 44.44
C LYS A 2 -45.06 -44.79 44.49
N THR A 3 -44.86 -44.22 45.67
CA THR A 3 -44.47 -42.80 45.82
C THR A 3 -42.97 -42.54 45.66
N ILE A 4 -42.12 -43.53 45.98
CA ILE A 4 -40.66 -43.39 45.87
C ILE A 4 -40.18 -43.50 44.41
N ASN A 5 -40.82 -44.38 43.61
CA ASN A 5 -40.56 -44.45 42.17
C ASN A 5 -40.94 -43.14 41.45
N LYS A 6 -42.00 -42.45 41.89
CA LYS A 6 -42.37 -41.14 41.34
C LYS A 6 -41.35 -40.05 41.68
N LEU A 7 -40.69 -40.13 42.83
CA LEU A 7 -39.63 -39.21 43.23
C LEU A 7 -38.36 -39.37 42.38
N PHE A 8 -37.97 -40.62 42.08
CA PHE A 8 -36.82 -40.91 41.21
C PHE A 8 -37.09 -40.55 39.74
N THR A 9 -38.31 -40.78 39.23
CA THR A 9 -38.70 -40.33 37.88
C THR A 9 -38.71 -38.81 37.77
N LEU A 10 -39.16 -38.08 38.80
CA LEU A 10 -39.16 -36.62 38.81
C LEU A 10 -37.74 -36.04 38.86
N LEU A 11 -36.84 -36.67 39.61
CA LEU A 11 -35.43 -36.25 39.72
C LEU A 11 -34.65 -36.46 38.42
N PHE A 12 -34.91 -37.56 37.70
CA PHE A 12 -34.27 -37.87 36.41
C PHE A 12 -34.74 -36.95 35.28
N VAL A 13 -36.00 -36.48 35.33
CA VAL A 13 -36.54 -35.49 34.39
C VAL A 13 -35.92 -34.11 34.61
N PHE A 14 -35.64 -33.72 35.86
CA PHE A 14 -35.01 -32.43 36.16
C PHE A 14 -33.54 -32.34 35.72
N THR A 15 -32.80 -33.46 35.75
CA THR A 15 -31.38 -33.49 35.31
C THR A 15 -31.21 -33.51 33.79
N ALA A 16 -32.25 -33.86 33.03
CA ALA A 16 -32.22 -33.86 31.56
C ALA A 16 -32.23 -32.45 30.95
N PHE A 17 -32.63 -31.41 31.70
CA PHE A 17 -32.69 -30.02 31.23
C PHE A 17 -31.43 -29.20 31.54
N ILE A 18 -30.42 -29.79 32.20
CA ILE A 18 -29.17 -29.08 32.59
C ILE A 18 -27.99 -29.42 31.64
N SER A 19 -28.20 -30.29 30.65
CA SER A 19 -27.17 -30.67 29.67
C SER A 19 -27.48 -30.11 28.27
N CYS A 20 -27.52 -28.79 28.18
CA CYS A 20 -26.95 -28.05 27.06
C CYS A 20 -26.52 -26.72 27.64
N LYS A 21 -25.35 -26.72 28.28
CA LYS A 21 -24.53 -25.53 28.19
C LYS A 21 -24.20 -25.47 26.70
N GLU A 22 -24.98 -24.70 25.94
CA GLU A 22 -24.55 -24.23 24.63
C GLU A 22 -23.13 -23.75 24.90
N ASP A 23 -22.18 -24.50 24.37
CA ASP A 23 -20.78 -24.14 24.41
C ASP A 23 -20.77 -22.71 23.88
N PHE A 24 -20.49 -21.75 24.77
CA PHE A 24 -20.10 -20.40 24.41
C PHE A 24 -18.73 -20.52 23.74
N LEU A 25 -18.68 -21.19 22.59
CA LEU A 25 -17.76 -20.84 21.54
C LEU A 25 -18.26 -19.49 21.09
N GLU A 26 -17.81 -18.44 21.76
CA GLU A 26 -17.59 -17.18 21.07
C GLU A 26 -16.69 -17.54 19.88
N GLU A 27 -17.31 -17.90 18.77
CA GLU A 27 -16.67 -17.98 17.47
C GLU A 27 -16.16 -16.57 17.26
N THR A 28 -14.88 -16.38 17.61
CA THR A 28 -14.16 -15.17 17.33
C THR A 28 -14.04 -15.17 15.82
N ASP A 29 -15.04 -14.59 15.17
CA ASP A 29 -15.03 -14.32 13.74
C ASP A 29 -13.89 -13.33 13.50
N PHE A 30 -12.70 -13.88 13.26
CA PHE A 30 -11.59 -13.16 12.66
C PHE A 30 -11.99 -12.89 11.21
N GLY A 31 -12.93 -11.97 11.03
CA GLY A 31 -13.54 -11.68 9.75
C GLY A 31 -12.45 -11.46 8.72
N ILE A 32 -12.40 -12.32 7.71
CA ILE A 32 -11.50 -12.16 6.58
C ILE A 32 -11.98 -10.90 5.85
N VAL A 33 -11.21 -9.82 5.94
CA VAL A 33 -11.49 -8.55 5.26
C VAL A 33 -10.71 -8.43 3.96
N ALA A 34 -11.27 -7.70 3.01
CA ALA A 34 -10.60 -7.41 1.75
C ALA A 34 -9.38 -6.49 1.99
N PRO A 35 -8.36 -6.55 1.11
CA PRO A 35 -7.22 -5.64 1.21
C PRO A 35 -7.64 -4.16 1.16
N THR A 36 -6.84 -3.28 1.77
CA THR A 36 -7.07 -1.83 1.76
C THR A 36 -5.79 -1.08 1.39
N ASN A 37 -5.89 0.24 1.17
CA ASN A 37 -4.75 1.11 0.84
C ASN A 37 -3.94 0.59 -0.37
N VAL A 38 -4.65 0.12 -1.40
CA VAL A 38 -4.04 -0.42 -2.62
C VAL A 38 -3.41 0.72 -3.42
N ASN A 39 -2.12 0.60 -3.70
CA ASN A 39 -1.33 1.58 -4.46
C ASN A 39 -0.14 0.87 -5.16
N ALA A 40 0.75 1.63 -5.80
CA ALA A 40 2.01 1.16 -6.33
C ALA A 40 3.05 2.27 -6.33
N THR A 41 4.31 1.93 -6.08
CA THR A 41 5.43 2.85 -6.28
C THR A 41 6.14 2.57 -7.60
N PHE A 42 6.60 3.64 -8.23
CA PHE A 42 7.32 3.56 -9.50
C PHE A 42 8.80 3.87 -9.34
N ASN A 43 9.62 3.24 -10.18
CA ASN A 43 11.02 3.62 -10.37
C ASN A 43 11.33 3.54 -11.86
N ILE A 44 11.48 4.70 -12.49
CA ILE A 44 11.80 4.83 -13.90
C ILE A 44 13.31 4.99 -14.10
N THR A 45 13.88 4.32 -15.11
CA THR A 45 15.28 4.51 -15.49
C THR A 45 15.48 5.85 -16.21
N GLN A 46 16.59 6.51 -15.90
CA GLN A 46 16.97 7.82 -16.45
C GLN A 46 17.89 7.66 -17.65
N ASP A 47 17.45 6.89 -18.64
CA ASP A 47 18.24 6.50 -19.82
C ASP A 47 17.45 6.56 -21.12
N ASN A 48 16.29 7.23 -21.09
CA ASN A 48 15.34 7.34 -22.20
C ASN A 48 14.80 5.98 -22.72
N THR A 49 14.88 4.90 -21.91
CA THR A 49 14.34 3.59 -22.33
C THR A 49 12.87 3.43 -21.97
N GLY A 50 12.36 4.16 -20.98
CA GLY A 50 10.99 4.00 -20.48
C GLY A 50 10.80 2.76 -19.61
N LEU A 51 11.89 2.13 -19.15
CA LEU A 51 11.81 0.98 -18.24
C LEU A 51 11.36 1.45 -16.86
N VAL A 52 10.20 0.99 -16.43
CA VAL A 52 9.61 1.27 -15.11
C VAL A 52 9.57 -0.01 -14.30
N THR A 53 10.10 0.05 -13.08
CA THR A 53 9.89 -0.96 -12.04
C THR A 53 8.68 -0.56 -11.21
N ILE A 54 7.70 -1.45 -11.10
CA ILE A 54 6.42 -1.21 -10.43
C ILE A 54 6.34 -2.12 -9.20
N THR A 55 6.21 -1.52 -8.03
CA THR A 55 6.09 -2.25 -6.75
C THR A 55 4.70 -2.00 -6.17
N PRO A 56 3.74 -2.94 -6.33
CA PRO A 56 2.41 -2.79 -5.77
C PRO A 56 2.41 -2.93 -4.24
N THR A 57 1.51 -2.20 -3.59
CA THR A 57 1.36 -2.17 -2.13
C THR A 57 -0.12 -2.22 -1.74
N ALA A 58 -0.42 -2.83 -0.60
CA ALA A 58 -1.75 -2.85 0.02
C ALA A 58 -1.64 -3.48 1.42
N ASP A 59 -2.53 -3.07 2.32
CA ASP A 59 -2.71 -3.72 3.62
C ASP A 59 -3.59 -4.97 3.47
N GLY A 60 -3.14 -6.10 4.00
CA GLY A 60 -3.90 -7.37 3.98
C GLY A 60 -3.84 -8.16 2.65
N ALA A 61 -3.00 -7.75 1.70
CA ALA A 61 -2.75 -8.51 0.48
C ALA A 61 -1.77 -9.68 0.70
N VAL A 62 -1.93 -10.75 -0.08
CA VAL A 62 -1.02 -11.89 -0.18
C VAL A 62 -0.35 -12.01 -1.55
N SER A 63 -0.94 -11.40 -2.59
CA SER A 63 -0.32 -11.23 -3.91
C SER A 63 -0.97 -10.08 -4.67
N PHE A 64 -0.36 -9.70 -5.80
CA PHE A 64 -0.84 -8.64 -6.67
C PHE A 64 -0.90 -9.05 -8.12
N ASP A 65 -1.86 -8.50 -8.85
CA ASP A 65 -1.88 -8.47 -10.30
C ASP A 65 -1.79 -7.00 -10.76
N VAL A 66 -1.03 -6.74 -11.82
CA VAL A 66 -0.75 -5.41 -12.36
C VAL A 66 -1.15 -5.38 -13.83
N ASP A 67 -2.11 -4.52 -14.15
CA ASP A 67 -2.43 -4.10 -15.51
C ASP A 67 -1.61 -2.84 -15.82
N TYR A 68 -0.80 -2.90 -16.87
CA TYR A 68 0.08 -1.80 -17.25
C TYR A 68 -0.68 -0.60 -17.83
N GLY A 69 -1.94 -0.77 -18.26
CA GLY A 69 -2.76 0.34 -18.75
C GLY A 69 -2.43 0.81 -20.17
N ASP A 70 -1.55 0.09 -20.89
CA ASP A 70 -1.17 0.37 -22.28
C ASP A 70 -1.65 -0.71 -23.27
N GLY A 71 -2.44 -1.68 -22.79
CA GLY A 71 -2.97 -2.80 -23.58
C GLY A 71 -2.02 -4.00 -23.69
N SER A 72 -0.85 -3.97 -23.04
CA SER A 72 0.04 -5.12 -22.90
C SER A 72 -0.55 -6.19 -21.98
N ASP A 73 -0.01 -7.42 -22.06
CA ASP A 73 -0.41 -8.49 -21.15
C ASP A 73 -0.11 -8.11 -19.68
N PRO A 74 -1.06 -8.30 -18.75
CA PRO A 74 -0.87 -7.95 -17.34
C PRO A 74 0.11 -8.92 -16.66
N ALA A 75 0.78 -8.45 -15.61
CA ALA A 75 1.57 -9.28 -14.72
C ALA A 75 0.72 -9.81 -13.57
N THR A 76 0.71 -11.14 -13.36
CA THR A 76 -0.13 -11.77 -12.34
C THR A 76 0.68 -12.49 -11.27
N GLY A 77 0.17 -12.57 -10.04
CA GLY A 77 0.75 -13.37 -8.97
C GLY A 77 2.05 -12.81 -8.40
N ILE A 78 2.23 -11.48 -8.44
CA ILE A 78 3.38 -10.80 -7.86
C ILE A 78 3.32 -10.95 -6.34
N ALA A 79 4.35 -11.55 -5.74
CA ALA A 79 4.41 -11.75 -4.30
C ALA A 79 4.65 -10.43 -3.54
N ILE A 80 4.29 -10.39 -2.25
CA ILE A 80 4.47 -9.21 -1.40
C ILE A 80 5.94 -8.78 -1.36
N GLY A 81 6.18 -7.48 -1.50
CA GLY A 81 7.52 -6.89 -1.55
C GLY A 81 8.31 -7.21 -2.82
N LYS A 82 7.68 -7.82 -3.83
CA LYS A 82 8.24 -8.01 -5.17
C LYS A 82 7.68 -6.97 -6.13
N HIS A 83 8.32 -6.89 -7.29
CA HIS A 83 8.01 -5.93 -8.31
C HIS A 83 7.91 -6.62 -9.67
N THR A 84 7.28 -5.92 -10.61
CA THR A 84 7.35 -6.23 -12.03
C THR A 84 8.08 -5.11 -12.76
N LYS A 85 8.57 -5.39 -13.97
CA LYS A 85 9.21 -4.39 -14.85
C LYS A 85 8.46 -4.35 -16.17
N HIS A 86 8.25 -3.15 -16.68
CA HIS A 86 7.63 -2.94 -17.99
C HIS A 86 8.24 -1.74 -18.68
N THR A 87 8.33 -1.80 -20.01
CA THR A 87 8.88 -0.71 -20.81
C THR A 87 7.74 0.04 -21.47
N TYR A 88 7.56 1.30 -21.06
CA TYR A 88 6.50 2.16 -21.56
C TYR A 88 6.98 3.06 -22.69
N THR A 89 6.04 3.44 -23.54
CA THR A 89 6.21 4.59 -24.44
C THR A 89 5.92 5.90 -23.70
N GLU A 90 6.42 7.03 -24.20
CA GLU A 90 6.11 8.35 -23.62
C GLU A 90 4.61 8.61 -23.65
N GLY A 91 4.08 9.11 -22.54
CA GLY A 91 2.66 9.35 -22.36
C GLY A 91 2.24 9.25 -20.91
N ASN A 92 0.95 9.45 -20.69
CA ASN A 92 0.31 9.22 -19.40
C ASN A 92 -0.41 7.86 -19.48
N HIS A 93 -0.17 7.02 -18.49
CA HIS A 93 -0.74 5.68 -18.35
C HIS A 93 -1.50 5.59 -17.03
N THR A 94 -2.54 4.78 -16.99
CA THR A 94 -3.29 4.49 -15.76
C THR A 94 -3.07 3.03 -15.40
N VAL A 95 -2.15 2.78 -14.46
CA VAL A 95 -1.74 1.43 -14.05
C VAL A 95 -2.79 0.86 -13.10
N GLY A 96 -3.36 -0.28 -13.42
CA GLY A 96 -4.33 -0.99 -12.59
C GLY A 96 -3.64 -1.94 -11.61
N ILE A 97 -3.97 -1.84 -10.33
CA ILE A 97 -3.45 -2.72 -9.27
C ILE A 97 -4.60 -3.51 -8.67
N ILE A 98 -4.48 -4.83 -8.68
CA ILE A 98 -5.41 -5.74 -7.99
C ILE A 98 -4.66 -6.39 -6.83
N ALA A 99 -5.04 -6.02 -5.62
CA ALA A 99 -4.58 -6.66 -4.39
C ALA A 99 -5.44 -7.90 -4.11
N ASN A 100 -4.80 -9.07 -4.07
CA ASN A 100 -5.44 -10.33 -3.72
C ASN A 100 -5.20 -10.62 -2.24
N GLY A 101 -6.27 -10.75 -1.45
CA GLY A 101 -6.24 -11.06 -0.02
C GLY A 101 -6.58 -12.52 0.28
N MET A 102 -6.69 -12.84 1.58
CA MET A 102 -7.13 -14.16 2.04
C MET A 102 -8.60 -14.42 1.68
N GLY A 103 -9.00 -15.70 1.64
CA GLY A 103 -10.38 -16.08 1.33
C GLY A 103 -10.86 -15.72 -0.09
N GLY A 104 -9.94 -15.30 -0.97
CA GLY A 104 -10.27 -14.89 -2.35
C GLY A 104 -10.81 -13.46 -2.46
N LEU A 105 -10.79 -12.67 -1.38
CA LEU A 105 -11.20 -11.27 -1.43
C LEU A 105 -10.17 -10.44 -2.20
N LYS A 106 -10.64 -9.45 -2.95
CA LYS A 106 -9.80 -8.60 -3.80
C LYS A 106 -10.22 -7.14 -3.69
N THR A 107 -9.24 -6.25 -3.85
CA THR A 107 -9.46 -4.81 -3.97
C THR A 107 -8.66 -4.29 -5.15
N ALA A 108 -9.29 -3.47 -5.99
CA ALA A 108 -8.65 -2.87 -7.15
C ALA A 108 -8.50 -1.36 -6.95
N ALA A 109 -7.39 -0.81 -7.45
CA ALA A 109 -7.13 0.62 -7.52
C ALA A 109 -6.39 0.95 -8.83
N THR A 110 -6.33 2.22 -9.16
CA THR A 110 -5.59 2.73 -10.31
C THR A 110 -4.59 3.78 -9.84
N VAL A 111 -3.40 3.78 -10.44
CA VAL A 111 -2.31 4.72 -10.13
C VAL A 111 -1.84 5.35 -11.44
N ASP A 112 -1.81 6.68 -11.47
CA ASP A 112 -1.38 7.42 -12.66
C ASP A 112 0.14 7.37 -12.80
N LEU A 113 0.60 7.12 -14.02
CA LEU A 113 2.01 7.03 -14.38
C LEU A 113 2.31 7.99 -15.53
N VAL A 114 3.21 8.94 -15.31
CA VAL A 114 3.73 9.83 -16.35
C VAL A 114 5.07 9.30 -16.84
N VAL A 115 5.22 9.07 -18.13
CA VAL A 115 6.47 8.65 -18.77
C VAL A 115 6.88 9.71 -19.79
N SER A 116 8.04 10.31 -19.59
CA SER A 116 8.59 11.35 -20.46
C SER A 116 10.12 11.25 -20.50
N PHE A 117 10.69 11.48 -21.67
CA PHE A 117 12.14 11.58 -21.90
C PHE A 117 12.61 13.03 -21.93
N LYS A 118 11.73 13.97 -21.59
CA LYS A 118 12.10 15.34 -21.24
C LYS A 118 12.44 15.41 -19.75
N ALA A 119 13.45 16.21 -19.42
CA ALA A 119 13.77 16.55 -18.05
C ALA A 119 12.53 17.12 -17.35
N PRO A 120 12.30 16.81 -16.06
CA PRO A 120 11.25 17.43 -15.28
C PRO A 120 11.30 18.96 -15.34
N GLN A 121 10.14 19.62 -15.27
CA GLN A 121 10.05 21.08 -15.32
C GLN A 121 9.02 21.60 -14.31
N ASN A 122 9.12 22.88 -13.98
CA ASN A 122 8.14 23.57 -13.12
C ASN A 122 7.94 22.85 -11.76
N LEU A 123 9.04 22.40 -11.14
CA LEU A 123 9.00 21.75 -9.83
C LEU A 123 8.40 22.69 -8.78
N VAL A 124 7.29 22.25 -8.17
CA VAL A 124 6.64 22.88 -7.03
C VAL A 124 6.67 21.90 -5.86
N VAL A 125 7.19 22.34 -4.73
CA VAL A 125 7.37 21.53 -3.52
C VAL A 125 6.58 22.16 -2.38
N ALA A 126 5.78 21.35 -1.69
CA ALA A 126 5.15 21.66 -0.43
C ALA A 126 5.80 20.82 0.68
N ILE A 127 6.28 21.49 1.74
CA ILE A 127 6.91 20.85 2.90
C ILE A 127 6.11 21.27 4.14
N THR A 128 5.57 20.31 4.86
CA THR A 128 4.76 20.54 6.07
C THR A 128 5.19 19.64 7.21
N ASN A 129 5.02 20.09 8.44
CA ASN A 129 5.11 19.18 9.59
C ASN A 129 3.85 18.32 9.64
N SER A 130 4.00 17.04 9.98
CA SER A 130 2.86 16.15 10.17
C SER A 130 1.97 16.64 11.31
N GLU A 131 0.65 16.62 11.10
CA GLU A 131 -0.33 17.01 12.11
C GLU A 131 -0.52 15.94 13.20
N THR A 132 -0.11 14.71 12.92
CA THR A 132 -0.39 13.54 13.78
C THR A 132 0.88 12.87 14.33
N ILE A 133 2.03 13.05 13.67
CA ILE A 133 3.30 12.40 14.06
C ILE A 133 4.34 13.46 14.41
N SER A 134 4.74 13.48 15.69
CA SER A 134 5.80 14.39 16.16
C SER A 134 7.13 14.13 15.44
N GLN A 135 7.81 15.21 15.07
CA GLN A 135 9.11 15.23 14.37
C GLN A 135 9.08 14.60 12.97
N GLN A 136 7.90 14.44 12.37
CA GLN A 136 7.78 14.03 10.98
C GLN A 136 7.52 15.24 10.07
N VAL A 137 8.22 15.25 8.94
CA VAL A 137 7.96 16.16 7.82
C VAL A 137 7.38 15.37 6.67
N ASP A 138 6.33 15.93 6.09
CA ASP A 138 5.65 15.42 4.91
C ASP A 138 5.96 16.36 3.73
N VAL A 139 6.40 15.78 2.62
CA VAL A 139 6.80 16.48 1.40
C VAL A 139 5.95 16.00 0.25
N VAL A 140 5.32 16.93 -0.47
CA VAL A 140 4.60 16.67 -1.72
C VAL A 140 5.26 17.50 -2.81
N ALA A 141 5.58 16.85 -3.93
CA ALA A 141 6.15 17.52 -5.08
C ALA A 141 5.28 17.29 -6.33
N THR A 142 5.18 18.32 -7.15
CA THR A 142 4.59 18.26 -8.49
C THR A 142 5.57 18.85 -9.49
N ALA A 143 5.65 18.26 -10.68
CA ALA A 143 6.52 18.73 -11.75
C ALA A 143 5.99 18.17 -13.07
N ASP A 144 6.11 18.95 -14.14
CA ASP A 144 5.85 18.47 -15.48
C ASP A 144 6.89 17.39 -15.85
N PHE A 145 6.47 16.37 -16.60
CA PHE A 145 7.34 15.30 -17.10
C PHE A 145 8.02 14.42 -16.03
N ALA A 146 7.72 14.61 -14.75
CA ALA A 146 8.22 13.76 -13.68
C ALA A 146 7.34 12.53 -13.47
N THR A 147 7.98 11.39 -13.21
CA THR A 147 7.34 10.16 -12.76
C THR A 147 7.37 10.09 -11.23
N THR A 148 8.52 10.40 -10.63
CA THR A 148 8.76 10.32 -9.20
C THR A 148 9.58 11.49 -8.70
N PHE A 149 9.70 11.62 -7.39
CA PHE A 149 10.65 12.51 -6.74
C PHE A 149 11.34 11.83 -5.58
N ASP A 150 12.56 12.28 -5.28
CA ASP A 150 13.33 11.89 -4.10
C ASP A 150 13.43 13.07 -3.14
N VAL A 151 13.36 12.77 -1.85
CA VAL A 151 13.55 13.70 -0.75
C VAL A 151 14.78 13.29 0.04
N ASP A 152 15.84 14.08 -0.03
CA ASP A 152 16.96 14.00 0.90
C ASP A 152 16.61 14.81 2.16
N PRO A 153 16.52 14.17 3.34
CA PRO A 153 16.15 14.85 4.58
C PRO A 153 17.26 15.77 5.13
N GLY A 154 18.45 15.79 4.53
CA GLY A 154 19.58 16.58 5.02
C GLY A 154 20.19 16.03 6.32
N VAL A 155 20.00 14.74 6.57
CA VAL A 155 20.56 14.03 7.73
C VAL A 155 21.69 13.14 7.24
N ALA A 156 22.89 13.31 7.81
CA ALA A 156 24.06 12.55 7.40
C ALA A 156 23.83 11.04 7.56
N GLY A 157 23.98 10.30 6.46
CA GLY A 157 23.80 8.85 6.41
C GLY A 157 22.35 8.37 6.35
N ALA A 158 21.37 9.27 6.22
CA ALA A 158 20.00 8.88 5.92
C ALA A 158 19.83 8.63 4.41
N ASP A 159 19.07 7.60 4.06
CA ASP A 159 18.66 7.36 2.68
C ASP A 159 17.57 8.36 2.26
N ALA A 160 17.56 8.71 0.97
CA ALA A 160 16.50 9.52 0.39
C ALA A 160 15.17 8.75 0.40
N VAL A 161 14.07 9.47 0.62
CA VAL A 161 12.72 8.92 0.55
C VAL A 161 12.14 9.22 -0.83
N SER A 162 11.74 8.17 -1.56
CA SER A 162 11.12 8.31 -2.88
C SER A 162 9.60 8.22 -2.80
N ALA A 163 8.90 8.99 -3.63
CA ALA A 163 7.46 8.87 -3.84
C ALA A 163 7.09 9.18 -5.31
N ASN A 164 5.89 8.75 -5.74
CA ASN A 164 5.38 9.13 -7.05
C ASN A 164 5.05 10.63 -7.08
N ILE A 165 5.10 11.26 -8.26
CA ILE A 165 4.76 12.68 -8.36
C ILE A 165 3.31 12.91 -7.90
N GLY A 166 3.09 13.95 -7.08
CA GLY A 166 1.79 14.25 -6.47
C GLY A 166 1.47 13.45 -5.20
N GLU A 167 2.27 12.43 -4.85
CA GLU A 167 2.14 11.71 -3.57
C GLU A 167 3.00 12.33 -2.46
N THR A 168 2.81 11.82 -1.25
CA THR A 168 3.54 12.27 -0.05
C THR A 168 4.73 11.37 0.24
N ALA A 169 5.91 11.97 0.33
CA ALA A 169 7.09 11.38 0.95
C ALA A 169 7.22 11.88 2.40
N SER A 170 7.36 10.98 3.36
CA SER A 170 7.44 11.32 4.78
C SER A 170 8.77 10.90 5.39
N TYR A 171 9.37 11.76 6.21
CA TYR A 171 10.58 11.45 6.97
C TYR A 171 10.45 11.87 8.43
N LYS A 172 10.82 10.98 9.35
CA LYS A 172 10.80 11.24 10.79
C LYS A 172 12.20 11.50 11.33
N TYR A 173 12.41 12.70 11.85
CA TYR A 173 13.66 13.11 12.48
C TYR A 173 13.77 12.56 13.90
N ALA A 174 15.01 12.20 14.29
CA ALA A 174 15.30 11.71 15.64
C ALA A 174 15.42 12.83 16.66
N GLU A 175 15.84 14.02 16.22
CA GLU A 175 16.08 15.19 17.06
C GLU A 175 15.30 16.38 16.49
N VAL A 176 14.92 17.31 17.36
CA VAL A 176 14.34 18.58 16.94
C VAL A 176 15.43 19.49 16.38
N GLY A 177 15.17 20.14 15.25
CA GLY A 177 16.18 20.97 14.61
C GLY A 177 15.69 21.64 13.34
N THR A 178 16.60 22.38 12.71
CA THR A 178 16.42 22.91 11.36
C THR A 178 17.24 22.07 10.40
N TYR A 179 16.59 21.53 9.38
CA TYR A 179 17.19 20.65 8.38
C TYR A 179 17.06 21.29 6.99
N THR A 180 18.07 21.08 6.15
CA THR A 180 18.02 21.48 4.74
C THR A 180 17.55 20.28 3.93
N ILE A 181 16.31 20.33 3.46
CA ILE A 181 15.72 19.26 2.64
C ILE A 181 16.01 19.58 1.18
N THR A 182 16.48 18.57 0.43
CA THR A 182 16.64 18.66 -1.03
C THR A 182 15.62 17.75 -1.70
N VAL A 183 14.90 18.29 -2.68
CA VAL A 183 13.90 17.53 -3.45
C VAL A 183 14.34 17.46 -4.90
N THR A 184 14.38 16.25 -5.45
CA THR A 184 14.78 16.00 -6.84
C THR A 184 13.65 15.29 -7.58
N ALA A 185 13.08 15.92 -8.60
CA ALA A 185 12.13 15.30 -9.50
C ALA A 185 12.83 14.50 -10.61
N LYS A 186 12.25 13.35 -10.96
CA LYS A 186 12.82 12.38 -11.90
C LYS A 186 11.78 11.93 -12.92
N GLY A 187 12.15 12.01 -14.19
CA GLY A 187 11.43 11.38 -15.31
C GLY A 187 12.30 10.28 -15.94
N GLY A 188 11.97 9.88 -17.17
CA GLY A 188 12.78 8.95 -17.95
C GLY A 188 14.02 9.59 -18.61
N ALA A 189 14.11 10.92 -18.55
CA ALA A 189 15.28 11.67 -19.01
C ALA A 189 16.50 11.47 -18.11
N ILE A 190 17.69 11.63 -18.68
CA ILE A 190 18.96 11.61 -17.94
C ILE A 190 19.06 12.80 -16.96
N GLU A 191 18.57 13.98 -17.39
CA GLU A 191 18.58 15.19 -16.57
C GLU A 191 17.40 15.21 -15.58
N THR A 192 17.67 15.62 -14.34
CA THR A 192 16.71 15.79 -13.26
C THR A 192 16.54 17.27 -12.90
N THR A 193 15.55 17.60 -12.06
CA THR A 193 15.33 18.97 -11.53
C THR A 193 15.17 18.97 -10.04
#